data_AF-A0A3B8VG69-F1
#
_entry.id   AF-A0A3B8VG69-F1
#
_cell.length_a   1.000
_cell.length_b   1.000
_cell.length_c   1.000
_cell.angle_alpha   90.00
_cell.angle_beta   90.00
_cell.angle_gamma   90.00
#
_symmetry.space_group_name_H-M   'P 1'
#
loop_
_entity.id
_entity.type
_entity.pdbx_description
1 polymer ?
#
loop_
_entity_poly.entity_id
_entity_poly.type
_entity_poly.pdbx_seq_one_letter_code
_entity_poly.pdbx_strand_id
1 'polypeptide(L)' 'MSSSRKVSVFVDAINVTLNGGFGLRYDILRKFAMRGSCSACRLNVYVAVDRERMRDDLAYKQKTTRFTEVMRDFEYKVIE' A
#
# COMPACT_ATOMS: atom_id res chain seq x y z
N MET A 1 -13.08 -10.22 28.43
CA MET A 1 -12.14 -10.04 27.30
C MET A 1 -12.62 -8.86 26.48
N SER A 2 -11.80 -7.80 26.34
CA SER A 2 -12.17 -6.65 25.50
C SER A 2 -12.17 -7.06 24.03
N SER A 3 -13.24 -6.78 23.30
CA SER A 3 -13.36 -7.12 21.88
C SER A 3 -12.33 -6.35 21.06
N SER A 4 -11.40 -7.06 20.41
CA SER A 4 -10.44 -6.45 19.49
C SER A 4 -11.19 -5.98 18.24
N ARG A 5 -11.14 -4.67 17.95
CA ARG A 5 -11.81 -4.12 16.77
C ARG A 5 -11.06 -4.53 15.51
N LYS A 6 -11.77 -5.12 14.57
CA LYS A 6 -11.22 -5.51 13.27
C LYS A 6 -11.18 -4.29 12.35
N VAL A 7 -10.01 -3.99 11.80
CA VAL A 7 -9.81 -2.84 10.90
C VAL A 7 -9.26 -3.33 9.57
N SER A 8 -9.78 -2.76 8.47
CA SER A 8 -9.27 -2.98 7.12
C SER A 8 -8.89 -1.65 6.49
N VAL A 9 -7.84 -1.66 5.66
CA VAL A 9 -7.31 -0.50 4.96
C VAL A 9 -7.30 -0.81 3.46
N PHE A 10 -7.85 0.11 2.67
CA PHE A 10 -7.88 0.04 1.21
C PHE A 10 -7.31 1.35 0.69
N VAL A 11 -6.21 1.29 -0.05
CA VAL A 11 -5.51 2.47 -0.56
C VAL A 11 -5.52 2.44 -2.08
N ASP A 12 -6.09 3.47 -2.70
CA ASP A 12 -5.84 3.78 -4.11
C ASP A 12 -4.52 4.55 -4.22
N ALA A 13 -3.46 3.86 -4.61
CA ALA A 13 -2.13 4.46 -4.68
C ALA A 13 -2.03 5.54 -5.77
N ILE A 14 -2.78 5.41 -6.86
CA ILE A 14 -2.76 6.38 -7.96
C ILE A 14 -3.47 7.66 -7.53
N ASN A 15 -4.65 7.54 -6.92
CA ASN A 15 -5.37 8.69 -6.41
C ASN A 15 -4.55 9.44 -5.34
N VAL A 16 -3.97 8.73 -4.37
CA VAL A 16 -3.10 9.32 -3.35
C VAL A 16 -1.92 10.05 -3.99
N THR A 17 -1.25 9.42 -4.95
CA THR A 17 -0.10 9.98 -5.66
C THR A 17 -0.47 11.24 -6.42
N LEU A 18 -1.54 11.22 -7.22
CA LEU A 18 -1.96 12.37 -8.04
C LEU A 18 -2.45 13.56 -7.21
N ASN A 19 -2.90 13.33 -5.97
CA ASN A 19 -3.39 14.39 -5.08
C ASN A 19 -2.35 14.84 -4.03
N GLY A 20 -1.05 14.72 -4.36
CA GLY A 20 0.05 15.24 -3.52
C GLY A 20 0.48 14.32 -2.37
N GLY A 21 -0.08 13.12 -2.28
CA GLY A 21 0.26 12.10 -1.28
C GLY A 21 1.50 11.27 -1.60
N PHE A 22 2.41 11.75 -2.46
CA PHE A 22 3.64 11.05 -2.87
C PHE A 22 4.51 10.56 -1.69
N GLY A 23 4.37 11.17 -0.51
CA GLY A 23 5.10 10.82 0.71
C GLY A 23 4.32 9.93 1.70
N LEU A 24 3.20 9.33 1.31
CA LEU A 24 2.41 8.50 2.22
C LEU A 24 3.27 7.37 2.81
N ARG A 25 3.36 7.36 4.14
CA ARG A 25 4.06 6.33 4.91
C ARG A 25 3.12 5.19 5.24
N TYR A 26 3.14 4.15 4.42
CA TYR A 26 2.24 2.99 4.57
C TYR A 26 2.48 2.20 5.87
N ASP A 27 3.71 2.15 6.36
CA ASP A 27 4.04 1.61 7.68
C ASP A 27 3.34 2.39 8.81
N ILE A 28 3.32 3.71 8.70
CA ILE A 28 2.67 4.60 9.68
C ILE A 28 1.15 4.50 9.55
N LEU A 29 0.60 4.46 8.32
CA LEU A 29 -0.82 4.25 8.09
C LEU A 29 -1.32 2.96 8.74
N ARG A 30 -0.60 1.85 8.55
CA ARG A 30 -0.89 0.57 9.20
C ARG A 30 -0.84 0.70 10.73
N LYS A 31 0.25 1.24 11.29
CA LYS A 31 0.40 1.42 12.75
C LYS A 31 -0.72 2.29 13.33
N PHE A 32 -1.09 3.36 12.63
CA PHE A 32 -2.18 4.25 13.03
C PHE A 32 -3.54 3.56 12.99
N ALA A 33 -3.82 2.77 11.95
CA ALA A 33 -5.05 2.01 11.82
C ALA A 33 -5.17 0.91 12.91
N MET A 34 -4.04 0.35 13.32
CA MET A 34 -3.96 -0.71 14.34
C MET A 34 -3.69 -0.17 15.76
N ARG A 35 -3.91 1.12 16.01
CA ARG A 35 -3.70 1.69 17.35
C ARG A 35 -4.67 1.11 18.38
N GLY A 36 -4.19 0.92 19.62
CA GLY A 36 -4.99 0.36 20.71
C GLY A 36 -5.27 -1.13 20.54
N SER A 37 -6.49 -1.56 20.87
CA SER A 37 -6.92 -2.96 20.76
C SER A 37 -7.54 -3.27 19.39
N CYS A 38 -6.86 -2.87 18.31
CA CYS A 38 -7.30 -3.10 16.94
C CYS A 38 -6.44 -4.19 16.28
N SER A 39 -7.07 -5.04 15.46
CA SER A 39 -6.41 -6.10 14.69
C SER A 39 -6.67 -5.92 13.19
N ALA A 40 -5.64 -6.13 12.37
CA ALA A 40 -5.75 -6.01 10.92
C ALA A 40 -6.52 -7.18 10.31
N CYS A 41 -7.43 -6.89 9.38
CA CYS A 41 -8.16 -7.92 8.61
C CYS A 41 -7.78 -7.93 7.14
N ARG A 42 -7.86 -6.78 6.45
CA ARG A 42 -7.42 -6.64 5.06
C ARG A 42 -6.61 -5.37 4.93
N LEU A 43 -5.44 -5.48 4.33
CA LEU A 43 -4.59 -4.35 3.98
C LEU A 43 -4.38 -4.45 2.47
N ASN A 44 -5.14 -3.69 1.69
CA ASN A 44 -5.06 -3.73 0.23
C ASN A 44 -4.51 -2.39 -0.28
N VAL A 45 -3.58 -2.48 -1.22
CA VAL A 45 -3.12 -1.32 -1.99
C VAL A 45 -3.35 -1.61 -3.47
N TYR A 46 -4.12 -0.75 -4.12
CA TYR A 46 -4.43 -0.80 -5.53
C TYR A 46 -3.44 0.09 -6.27
N VAL A 47 -2.73 -0.50 -7.23
CA VAL A 47 -1.73 0.19 -8.05
C VAL A 47 -2.13 0.06 -9.51
N ALA A 48 -1.78 1.05 -10.33
CA ALA A 48 -1.86 0.91 -11.78
C ALA A 48 -0.45 0.70 -12.33
N VAL A 49 -0.27 -0.40 -13.06
CA VAL A 49 0.99 -0.73 -13.72
C VAL A 49 0.83 -0.61 -15.22
N ASP A 50 1.59 0.30 -15.82
CA ASP A 50 1.75 0.35 -17.27
C ASP A 50 2.73 -0.73 -17.71
N ARG A 51 2.19 -1.83 -18.25
CA ARG A 51 2.99 -2.99 -18.64
C ARG A 51 3.86 -2.73 -19.86
N GLU A 52 3.46 -1.83 -20.76
CA GLU A 52 4.25 -1.52 -21.95
C GLU A 52 5.46 -0.71 -21.53
N ARG A 53 5.23 0.36 -20.76
CA ARG A 53 6.30 1.17 -20.19
C ARG A 53 7.24 0.35 -19.32
N MET A 54 6.75 -0.61 -18.54
CA MET A 54 7.60 -1.48 -17.72
C MET A 54 8.57 -2.34 -18.53
N ARG A 55 8.27 -2.67 -19.79
CA ARG A 55 9.20 -3.41 -20.65
C ARG A 55 10.37 -2.53 -21.10
N ASP A 56 10.08 -1.28 -21.43
CA ASP A 56 11.02 -0.40 -22.14
C ASP A 56 11.72 0.61 -21.22
N ASP A 57 11.13 0.95 -20.07
CA ASP A 57 11.64 1.90 -19.07
C ASP A 57 12.12 1.15 -17.81
N LEU A 58 13.42 0.90 -17.74
CA LEU A 58 14.06 0.20 -16.61
C LEU A 58 13.87 0.94 -15.28
N ALA A 59 13.87 2.28 -15.29
CA ALA A 59 13.70 3.07 -14.08
C ALA A 59 12.26 2.96 -13.54
N TYR A 60 11.26 3.01 -14.43
CA TYR A 60 9.86 2.75 -14.07
C TYR A 60 9.68 1.34 -13.52
N LYS A 61 10.27 0.33 -14.18
CA LYS A 61 10.23 -1.06 -13.70
C LYS A 61 10.81 -1.20 -12.30
N GLN A 62 12.03 -0.70 -12.07
CA GLN A 62 12.69 -0.76 -10.76
C GLN A 62 11.89 -0.04 -9.68
N LYS A 63 11.37 1.16 -9.97
CA LYS A 63 10.56 1.93 -9.04
C LYS A 63 9.27 1.20 -8.65
N THR A 64 8.56 0.64 -9.62
CA THR A 64 7.30 -0.09 -9.40
C THR A 64 7.55 -1.40 -8.64
N THR A 65 8.57 -2.18 -9.02
CA THR A 65 8.94 -3.40 -8.30
C THR A 65 9.30 -3.11 -6.84
N ARG A 66 10.16 -2.11 -6.61
CA ARG A 66 10.56 -1.71 -5.25
C ARG A 66 9.37 -1.25 -4.42
N PHE A 67 8.45 -0.49 -5.01
CA PHE A 67 7.23 -0.08 -4.31
C PHE A 67 6.41 -1.28 -3.88
N THR A 68 6.14 -2.22 -4.80
CA THR A 68 5.37 -3.43 -4.53
C THR A 68 6.02 -4.32 -3.47
N GLU A 69 7.35 -4.46 -3.46
CA GLU A 69 8.09 -5.20 -2.42
C GLU A 69 7.93 -4.56 -1.04
N VAL A 70 8.13 -3.24 -0.94
CA VAL A 70 7.97 -2.51 0.33
C VAL A 70 6.54 -2.60 0.87
N MET A 71 5.52 -2.61 -0.01
CA MET A 71 4.13 -2.80 0.42
C MET A 71 3.91 -4.18 1.05
N ARG A 72 4.53 -5.22 0.49
CA ARG A 72 4.46 -6.59 1.03
C ARG A 72 5.17 -6.71 2.37
N ASP A 73 6.30 -6.02 2.56
CA ASP A 73 7.00 -5.95 3.86
C ASP A 73 6.12 -5.29 4.94
N PHE A 74 5.22 -4.39 4.54
CA PHE A 74 4.21 -3.79 5.41
C PHE A 74 2.90 -4.59 5.51
N GLU A 75 2.91 -5.83 5.03
CA GLU A 75 1.77 -6.76 5.04
C GLU A 75 0.56 -6.29 4.22
N TYR A 76 0.76 -5.35 3.29
CA TYR A 76 -0.27 -5.00 2.31
C TYR A 76 -0.28 -6.04 1.18
N LYS A 77 -1.47 -6.51 0.84
CA LYS A 77 -1.75 -7.19 -0.42
C LYS A 77 -1.78 -6.14 -1.53
N VAL A 78 -0.83 -6.25 -2.45
CA VAL A 78 -0.80 -5.45 -3.67
C VAL A 78 -1.78 -6.02 -4.69
N ILE A 79 -2.60 -5.14 -5.27
CA ILE A 79 -3.56 -5.44 -6.33
C ILE A 79 -3.21 -4.56 -7.53
N GLU A 80 -2.86 -5.20 -8.65
CA GLU A 80 -2.41 -4.60 -9.91
C GLU A 80 -3.49 -4.68 -10.99
#